data_AF-A0A9Q4D1R9-F1
#
_entry.id   AF-A0A9Q4D1R9-F1
#
_cell.length_a   1.000
_cell.length_b   1.000
_cell.length_c   1.000
_cell.angle_alpha   90.00
_cell.angle_beta   90.00
_cell.angle_gamma   90.00
#
_symmetry.space_group_name_H-M   'P 1'
#
loop_
_entity.id
_entity.type
_entity.pdbx_description
1 polymer ?
#
loop_
_entity_poly.entity_id
_entity_poly.type
_entity_poly.pdbx_seq_one_letter_code
_entity_poly.pdbx_strand_id
1 'polypeptide(L)'
;MRICFIGNSHLGHAGRAVRALLKDTPHEADLFIERSYGTEPLAIRHGDGVDTLARVPVDPRSGTEVRVQDYDAFVVVGLMFSLIRQVERSVDFQRDTYRGPRRGQIASEAMYQHYLDGLFDETKARLVMDILQRATDRPLWLIPQPLPLSWVRERTGERFEVFGDLYASGEVERTLADFHRQTERVRERGVQVLPQPQSTVVDGMFTRDEFGLADPRDQSEKSFYRRGDFYHMNADYGREQMQSLFDRMGLS
;
A
#
# COMPACT_ATOMS: atom_id res chain seq x y z
N MET A 1 0.03 -24.25 -5.25
CA MET A 1 0.83 -23.24 -4.52
C MET A 1 -0.06 -22.63 -3.46
N ARG A 2 0.42 -22.52 -2.22
CA ARG A 2 -0.32 -21.84 -1.14
C ARG A 2 0.32 -20.49 -0.83
N ILE A 3 -0.48 -19.42 -0.87
CA ILE A 3 0.00 -18.04 -0.80
C ILE A 3 -0.52 -17.38 0.48
N CYS A 4 0.37 -16.80 1.27
CA CYS A 4 -0.01 -15.99 2.43
C CYS A 4 -0.09 -14.52 2.04
N PHE A 5 -1.28 -13.92 2.14
CA PHE A 5 -1.45 -12.48 2.01
C PHE A 5 -1.55 -11.85 3.38
N ILE A 6 -0.73 -10.83 3.65
CA ILE A 6 -0.77 -10.03 4.88
C ILE A 6 -0.98 -8.58 4.47
N GLY A 7 -2.05 -7.94 4.94
CA GLY A 7 -2.35 -6.59 4.51
C GLY A 7 -3.36 -5.89 5.39
N ASN A 8 -3.84 -4.72 4.97
CA ASN A 8 -4.85 -3.93 5.68
C ASN A 8 -6.18 -3.89 4.91
N SER A 9 -6.97 -2.84 5.07
CA SER A 9 -8.23 -2.64 4.34
C SER A 9 -8.09 -2.80 2.82
N HIS A 10 -6.95 -2.44 2.20
CA HIS A 10 -6.73 -2.65 0.78
C HIS A 10 -6.72 -4.15 0.39
N LEU A 11 -6.09 -5.00 1.19
CA LEU A 11 -6.20 -6.45 1.02
C LEU A 11 -7.64 -6.92 1.22
N GLY A 12 -8.35 -6.33 2.17
CA GLY A 12 -9.77 -6.59 2.37
C GLY A 12 -10.63 -6.34 1.12
N HIS A 13 -10.33 -5.29 0.35
CA HIS A 13 -11.01 -5.00 -0.92
C HIS A 13 -10.56 -5.92 -2.05
N ALA A 14 -9.26 -6.23 -2.14
CA ALA A 14 -8.71 -7.13 -3.16
C ALA A 14 -9.05 -8.62 -2.92
N GLY A 15 -9.37 -9.02 -1.69
CA GLY A 15 -9.57 -10.43 -1.32
C GLY A 15 -10.69 -11.14 -2.09
N ARG A 16 -11.71 -10.39 -2.56
CA ARG A 16 -12.74 -10.96 -3.45
C ARG A 16 -12.14 -11.34 -4.82
N ALA A 17 -11.26 -10.50 -5.36
CA ALA A 17 -10.59 -10.77 -6.62
C ALA A 17 -9.62 -11.95 -6.49
N VAL A 18 -8.84 -12.02 -5.39
CA VAL A 18 -7.97 -13.16 -5.08
C VAL A 18 -8.76 -14.47 -5.15
N ARG A 19 -9.87 -14.56 -4.42
CA ARG A 19 -10.69 -15.78 -4.38
C ARG A 19 -11.32 -16.11 -5.74
N ALA A 20 -11.76 -15.09 -6.47
CA ALA A 20 -12.37 -15.29 -7.79
C ALA A 20 -11.35 -15.83 -8.80
N LEU A 21 -10.14 -15.28 -8.82
CA LEU A 21 -9.07 -15.68 -9.73
C LEU A 21 -8.51 -17.08 -9.43
N LEU A 22 -8.54 -17.51 -8.16
CA LEU A 22 -8.04 -18.84 -7.77
C LEU A 22 -9.10 -19.95 -7.80
N LYS A 23 -10.39 -19.61 -7.98
CA LYS A 23 -11.53 -20.52 -7.76
C LYS A 23 -11.42 -21.85 -8.52
N ASP A 24 -10.90 -21.81 -9.75
CA ASP A 24 -10.81 -22.97 -10.64
C ASP A 24 -9.35 -23.42 -10.86
N THR A 25 -8.47 -23.11 -9.90
CA THR A 25 -7.04 -23.44 -9.94
C THR A 25 -6.66 -24.35 -8.76
N PRO A 26 -5.53 -25.08 -8.81
CA PRO A 26 -5.02 -25.84 -7.66
C PRO A 26 -4.28 -24.95 -6.62
N HIS A 27 -4.37 -23.62 -6.74
CA HIS A 27 -3.69 -22.68 -5.86
C HIS A 27 -4.63 -22.19 -4.76
N GLU A 28 -4.07 -21.93 -3.59
CA GLU A 28 -4.81 -21.51 -2.40
C GLU A 28 -4.23 -20.20 -1.86
N ALA A 29 -5.08 -19.40 -1.21
CA ALA A 29 -4.67 -18.15 -0.59
C ALA A 29 -5.33 -17.96 0.78
N ASP A 30 -4.50 -17.68 1.79
CA ASP A 30 -4.93 -17.24 3.12
C ASP A 30 -4.74 -15.74 3.24
N LEU A 31 -5.73 -15.04 3.78
CA LEU A 31 -5.77 -13.57 3.84
C LEU A 31 -5.77 -13.10 5.29
N PHE A 32 -4.65 -12.62 5.80
CA PHE A 32 -4.50 -12.04 7.14
C PHE A 32 -4.67 -10.52 7.05
N ILE A 33 -5.83 -10.04 7.47
CA ILE A 33 -6.24 -8.65 7.23
C ILE A 33 -6.23 -7.85 8.52
N GLU A 34 -5.32 -6.88 8.58
CA GLU A 34 -5.26 -5.85 9.59
C GLU A 34 -6.52 -4.96 9.53
N ARG A 35 -7.11 -4.75 10.71
CA ARG A 35 -8.32 -3.94 10.89
C ARG A 35 -8.13 -3.03 12.08
N SER A 36 -8.67 -1.82 12.00
CA SER A 36 -8.72 -0.89 13.14
C SER A 36 -9.49 -1.43 14.34
N TYR A 37 -10.42 -2.36 14.11
CA TYR A 37 -11.17 -3.09 15.14
C TYR A 37 -10.61 -4.49 15.42
N GLY A 38 -9.45 -4.84 14.87
CA GLY A 38 -8.77 -6.09 15.20
C GLY A 38 -8.37 -6.08 16.68
N THR A 39 -8.51 -7.23 17.34
CA THR A 39 -8.23 -7.37 18.77
C THR A 39 -7.00 -8.18 19.07
N GLU A 40 -6.53 -8.97 18.10
CA GLU A 40 -5.42 -9.91 18.28
C GLU A 40 -4.22 -9.51 17.41
N PRO A 41 -3.00 -9.53 17.96
CA PRO A 41 -1.81 -9.28 17.16
C PRO A 41 -1.57 -10.43 16.17
N LEU A 42 -1.07 -10.10 14.98
CA LEU A 42 -0.59 -11.12 14.05
C LEU A 42 0.66 -11.80 14.62
N ALA A 43 0.66 -13.13 14.69
CA ALA A 43 1.83 -13.93 15.03
C ALA A 43 2.40 -14.57 13.77
N ILE A 44 3.72 -14.48 13.57
CA ILE A 44 4.45 -15.19 12.51
C ILE A 44 5.34 -16.23 13.19
N ARG A 45 5.02 -17.50 12.98
CA ARG A 45 5.72 -18.67 13.54
C ARG A 45 6.72 -19.22 12.53
N HIS A 46 7.94 -19.49 12.98
CA HIS A 46 9.04 -20.03 12.19
C HIS A 46 9.88 -21.01 13.03
N GLY A 47 9.99 -22.26 12.58
CA GLY A 47 10.59 -23.33 13.40
C GLY A 47 9.95 -23.36 14.80
N ASP A 48 10.78 -23.20 15.83
CA ASP A 48 10.36 -23.13 17.23
C ASP A 48 10.08 -21.69 17.73
N GLY A 49 10.36 -20.67 16.90
CA GLY A 49 10.19 -19.25 17.21
C GLY A 49 8.82 -18.68 16.82
N VAL A 50 8.47 -17.56 17.45
CA VAL A 50 7.30 -16.75 17.10
C VAL A 50 7.60 -15.27 17.26
N ASP A 51 7.33 -14.49 16.23
CA ASP A 51 7.32 -13.03 16.27
C ASP A 51 5.87 -12.55 16.35
N THR A 52 5.52 -11.81 17.40
CA THR A 52 4.18 -11.22 17.57
C THR A 52 4.19 -9.74 17.20
N LEU A 53 3.40 -9.38 16.20
CA LEU A 53 3.31 -8.03 15.67
C LEU A 53 2.15 -7.27 16.34
N ALA A 54 2.37 -6.76 17.55
CA ALA A 54 1.37 -5.96 18.28
C ALA A 54 0.82 -4.77 17.48
N ARG A 55 1.60 -4.25 16.53
CA ARG A 55 1.21 -3.13 15.65
C ARG A 55 0.37 -3.56 14.45
N VAL A 56 0.12 -4.85 14.25
CA VAL A 56 -0.67 -5.41 13.15
C VAL A 56 -1.83 -6.23 13.73
N PRO A 57 -2.88 -5.56 14.27
CA PRO A 57 -4.03 -6.27 14.81
C PRO A 57 -4.90 -6.82 13.68
N VAL A 58 -5.16 -8.13 13.68
CA VAL A 58 -5.94 -8.82 12.64
C VAL A 58 -7.32 -9.23 13.14
N ASP A 59 -8.25 -9.42 12.21
CA ASP A 59 -9.56 -10.00 12.51
C ASP A 59 -9.38 -11.51 12.81
N PRO A 60 -9.80 -12.03 13.97
CA PRO A 60 -9.63 -13.46 14.29
C PRO A 60 -10.25 -14.41 13.26
N ARG A 61 -11.28 -13.96 12.53
CA ARG A 61 -11.92 -14.73 11.45
C ARG A 61 -11.02 -14.90 10.22
N SER A 62 -9.99 -14.06 10.11
CA SER A 62 -8.98 -14.11 9.06
C SER A 62 -7.77 -14.98 9.43
N GLY A 63 -7.74 -15.49 10.68
CA GLY A 63 -6.58 -16.13 11.28
C GLY A 63 -5.70 -15.10 12.00
N THR A 64 -5.04 -15.54 13.07
CA THR A 64 -4.13 -14.70 13.88
C THR A 64 -2.68 -15.21 13.83
N GLU A 65 -2.45 -16.39 13.27
CA GLU A 65 -1.13 -17.02 13.20
C GLU A 65 -0.80 -17.42 11.76
N VAL A 66 0.37 -16.98 11.29
CA VAL A 66 1.00 -17.39 10.04
C VAL A 66 2.13 -18.37 10.37
N ARG A 67 2.04 -19.60 9.87
CA ARG A 67 3.11 -20.60 9.96
C ARG A 67 3.89 -20.61 8.66
N VAL A 68 5.14 -20.13 8.67
CA VAL A 68 5.84 -19.83 7.41
C VAL A 68 6.07 -21.07 6.53
N GLN A 69 6.19 -22.25 7.14
CA GLN A 69 6.39 -23.51 6.43
C GLN A 69 5.16 -23.98 5.64
N ASP A 70 3.97 -23.45 5.94
CA ASP A 70 2.71 -23.84 5.30
C ASP A 70 2.51 -23.13 3.94
N TYR A 71 3.38 -22.18 3.59
CA TYR A 71 3.23 -21.33 2.41
C TYR A 71 4.41 -21.44 1.45
N ASP A 72 4.10 -21.29 0.16
CA ASP A 72 5.07 -21.27 -0.91
C ASP A 72 5.51 -19.86 -1.28
N ALA A 73 4.68 -18.85 -0.98
CA ALA A 73 4.96 -17.44 -1.24
C ALA A 73 4.19 -16.53 -0.26
N PHE A 74 4.70 -15.31 -0.09
CA PHE A 74 4.12 -14.29 0.77
C PHE A 74 3.86 -13.00 -0.02
N VAL A 75 2.76 -12.32 0.28
CA VAL A 75 2.38 -11.06 -0.34
C VAL A 75 1.99 -10.06 0.75
N VAL A 76 2.75 -8.99 0.86
CA VAL A 76 2.49 -7.88 1.78
C VAL A 76 1.74 -6.78 1.02
N VAL A 77 0.55 -6.41 1.48
CA VAL A 77 -0.34 -5.47 0.77
C VAL A 77 -0.63 -4.23 1.60
N GLY A 78 -0.17 -3.08 1.12
CA GLY A 78 -0.38 -1.78 1.73
C GLY A 78 0.42 -1.58 3.01
N LEU A 79 -0.25 -1.66 4.17
CA LEU A 79 0.37 -1.54 5.49
C LEU A 79 1.24 -0.28 5.66
N MET A 80 0.67 0.86 5.27
CA MET A 80 1.27 2.21 5.33
C MET A 80 2.42 2.46 4.35
N PHE A 81 2.78 1.51 3.49
CA PHE A 81 3.74 1.73 2.41
C PHE A 81 3.03 2.42 1.24
N SER A 82 3.13 3.75 1.16
CA SER A 82 2.29 4.55 0.25
C SER A 82 2.88 5.90 -0.13
N LEU A 83 2.67 6.27 -1.39
CA LEU A 83 2.92 7.63 -1.89
C LEU A 83 1.97 8.65 -1.22
N ILE A 84 0.74 8.27 -0.87
CA ILE A 84 -0.19 9.14 -0.14
C ILE A 84 0.44 9.58 1.18
N ARG A 85 1.01 8.63 1.93
CA ARG A 85 1.67 8.94 3.20
C ARG A 85 2.86 9.87 2.98
N GLN A 86 3.65 9.67 1.93
CA GLN A 86 4.75 10.56 1.57
C GLN A 86 4.25 11.99 1.27
N VAL A 87 3.18 12.14 0.49
CA VAL A 87 2.60 13.44 0.15
C VAL A 87 1.99 14.12 1.38
N GLU A 88 1.16 13.41 2.16
CA GLU A 88 0.57 13.93 3.39
C GLU A 88 1.63 14.38 4.41
N ARG A 89 2.83 13.79 4.35
CA ARG A 89 3.97 14.09 5.23
C ARG A 89 4.95 15.11 4.68
N SER A 90 4.85 15.44 3.39
CA SER A 90 5.63 16.53 2.79
C SER A 90 5.32 17.90 3.38
N VAL A 91 4.21 18.04 4.12
CA VAL A 91 3.85 19.28 4.83
C VAL A 91 4.64 19.48 6.12
N ASP A 92 5.29 18.44 6.66
CA ASP A 92 6.12 18.55 7.86
C ASP A 92 7.50 19.14 7.49
N PHE A 93 8.10 18.59 6.42
CA PHE A 93 9.38 19.02 5.87
C PHE A 93 9.34 19.11 4.34
N GLN A 94 9.72 20.27 3.82
CA GLN A 94 9.86 20.51 2.39
C GLN A 94 11.32 20.78 2.03
N ARG A 95 11.72 20.38 0.83
CA ARG A 95 13.03 20.73 0.29
C ARG A 95 13.15 22.25 0.11
N ASP A 96 14.36 22.77 0.24
CA ASP A 96 14.70 24.14 -0.15
C ASP A 96 14.42 24.46 -1.63
N THR A 97 14.44 23.43 -2.48
CA THR A 97 14.14 23.51 -3.92
C THR A 97 12.66 23.26 -4.29
N TYR A 98 11.77 23.07 -3.31
CA TYR A 98 10.34 22.85 -3.56
C TYR A 98 9.69 24.09 -4.20
N ARG A 99 8.93 23.88 -5.29
CA ARG A 99 8.36 24.96 -6.09
C ARG A 99 6.91 25.34 -5.75
N GLY A 100 6.25 24.58 -4.88
CA GLY A 100 4.87 24.83 -4.47
C GLY A 100 4.73 25.76 -3.27
N PRO A 101 3.49 25.96 -2.77
CA PRO A 101 3.24 26.66 -1.53
C PRO A 101 4.05 26.08 -0.37
N ARG A 102 4.72 26.96 0.37
CA ARG A 102 5.54 26.54 1.50
C ARG A 102 4.66 26.09 2.66
N ARG A 103 4.82 24.83 3.06
CA ARG A 103 4.18 24.18 4.20
C ARG A 103 5.28 23.58 5.09
N GLY A 104 5.18 23.78 6.41
CA GLY A 104 6.15 23.24 7.36
C GLY A 104 7.54 23.86 7.29
N GLN A 105 8.54 23.06 7.69
CA GLN A 105 9.94 23.49 7.78
C GLN A 105 10.69 23.22 6.48
N ILE A 106 11.61 24.11 6.11
CA ILE A 106 12.52 23.88 4.99
C ILE A 106 13.71 23.02 5.47
N ALA A 107 13.94 21.92 4.76
CA ALA A 107 15.01 20.98 4.98
C ALA A 107 15.98 20.98 3.79
N SER A 108 17.26 20.70 4.08
CA SER A 108 18.21 20.35 3.02
C SER A 108 17.79 19.05 2.34
N GLU A 109 18.26 18.83 1.11
CA GLU A 109 17.98 17.58 0.38
C GLU A 109 18.35 16.34 1.21
N ALA A 110 19.53 16.34 1.84
CA ALA A 110 19.99 15.21 2.66
C ALA A 110 19.05 14.94 3.85
N MET A 111 18.60 15.99 4.55
CA MET A 111 17.66 15.84 5.67
C MET A 111 16.31 15.32 5.18
N TYR A 112 15.79 15.85 4.07
CA TYR A 112 14.53 15.40 3.48
C TYR A 112 14.60 13.92 3.08
N GLN A 113 15.71 13.47 2.49
CA GLN A 113 15.87 12.07 2.13
C GLN A 113 15.95 11.14 3.33
N HIS A 114 16.66 11.53 4.40
CA HIS A 114 16.65 10.77 5.65
C HIS A 114 15.27 10.72 6.31
N TYR A 115 14.50 11.82 6.24
CA TYR A 115 13.12 11.86 6.71
C TYR A 115 12.24 10.87 5.95
N LEU A 116 12.32 10.86 4.62
CA LEU A 116 11.59 9.91 3.79
C LEU A 116 12.00 8.47 4.09
N ASP A 117 13.29 8.21 4.28
CA ASP A 117 13.76 6.87 4.62
C ASP A 117 13.15 6.39 5.94
N GLY A 118 13.18 7.21 6.99
CA GLY A 118 12.52 6.92 8.26
C GLY A 118 11.00 6.71 8.10
N LEU A 119 10.33 7.51 7.27
CA LEU A 119 8.90 7.39 7.01
C LEU A 119 8.50 6.00 6.48
N PHE A 120 9.33 5.43 5.61
CA PHE A 120 9.11 4.11 5.01
C PHE A 120 9.63 2.97 5.89
N ASP A 121 10.73 3.17 6.62
CA ASP A 121 11.27 2.18 7.56
C ASP A 121 10.33 1.95 8.76
N GLU A 122 9.51 2.94 9.13
CA GLU A 122 8.51 2.82 10.19
C GLU A 122 7.17 2.19 9.72
N THR A 123 7.05 1.77 8.46
CA THR A 123 5.81 1.17 7.96
C THR A 123 5.58 -0.22 8.54
N LYS A 124 4.30 -0.58 8.72
CA LYS A 124 3.94 -1.95 9.13
C LYS A 124 4.37 -2.96 8.05
N ALA A 125 4.35 -2.56 6.77
CA ALA A 125 4.87 -3.38 5.68
C ALA A 125 6.34 -3.74 5.89
N ARG A 126 7.18 -2.74 6.23
CA ARG A 126 8.61 -2.93 6.52
C ARG A 126 8.82 -3.95 7.64
N LEU A 127 8.10 -3.79 8.77
CA LEU A 127 8.15 -4.70 9.91
C LEU A 127 7.81 -6.14 9.52
N VAL A 128 6.71 -6.34 8.77
CA VAL A 128 6.28 -7.67 8.32
C VAL A 128 7.31 -8.30 7.38
N MET A 129 7.80 -7.55 6.39
CA MET A 129 8.82 -8.03 5.46
C MET A 129 10.10 -8.43 6.19
N ASP A 130 10.57 -7.62 7.15
CA ASP A 130 11.76 -7.92 7.95
C ASP A 130 11.66 -9.25 8.70
N ILE A 131 10.49 -9.54 9.27
CA ILE A 131 10.25 -10.81 9.97
C ILE A 131 10.23 -11.97 8.98
N LEU A 132 9.48 -11.84 7.88
CA LEU A 132 9.39 -12.89 6.86
C LEU A 132 10.74 -13.23 6.25
N GLN A 133 11.55 -12.23 5.90
CA GLN A 133 12.88 -12.44 5.31
C GLN A 133 13.87 -13.13 6.26
N ARG A 134 13.69 -13.00 7.58
CA ARG A 134 14.49 -13.77 8.56
C ARG A 134 13.94 -15.17 8.78
N ALA A 135 12.62 -15.33 8.62
CA ALA A 135 11.90 -16.56 8.92
C ALA A 135 11.90 -17.57 7.76
N THR A 136 12.08 -17.12 6.51
CA THR A 136 11.96 -17.98 5.34
C THR A 136 12.61 -17.38 4.09
N ASP A 137 13.06 -18.25 3.17
CA ASP A 137 13.60 -17.89 1.85
C ASP A 137 12.53 -17.93 0.74
N ARG A 138 11.26 -18.14 1.09
CA ARG A 138 10.17 -18.19 0.10
C ARG A 138 9.98 -16.83 -0.59
N PRO A 139 9.55 -16.81 -1.86
CA PRO A 139 9.26 -15.57 -2.57
C PRO A 139 8.37 -14.62 -1.77
N LEU A 140 8.81 -13.36 -1.67
CA LEU A 140 8.13 -12.30 -0.93
C LEU A 140 7.81 -11.15 -1.89
N TRP A 141 6.54 -10.79 -1.95
CA TRP A 141 6.02 -9.69 -2.75
C TRP A 141 5.57 -8.53 -1.86
N LEU A 142 5.75 -7.31 -2.35
CA LEU A 142 5.14 -6.09 -1.81
C LEU A 142 4.22 -5.48 -2.88
N ILE A 143 2.98 -5.21 -2.48
CA ILE A 143 2.03 -4.37 -3.21
C ILE A 143 1.84 -3.10 -2.39
N PRO A 144 2.37 -1.95 -2.83
CA PRO A 144 2.14 -0.67 -2.15
C PRO A 144 0.65 -0.33 -2.07
N GLN A 145 0.28 0.62 -1.19
CA GLN A 145 -1.07 1.18 -1.25
C GLN A 145 -1.29 1.87 -2.61
N PRO A 146 -2.53 1.84 -3.14
CA PRO A 146 -2.86 2.52 -4.39
C PRO A 146 -2.50 4.01 -4.37
N LEU A 147 -2.23 4.55 -5.55
CA LEU A 147 -2.15 5.98 -5.79
C LEU A 147 -3.49 6.66 -5.43
N PRO A 148 -3.49 7.94 -5.02
CA PRO A 148 -4.72 8.66 -4.70
C PRO A 148 -5.67 8.77 -5.90
N LEU A 149 -6.99 8.77 -5.67
CA LEU A 149 -7.97 9.04 -6.73
C LEU A 149 -7.78 10.44 -7.31
N SER A 150 -7.94 10.57 -8.63
CA SER A 150 -7.66 11.81 -9.37
C SER A 150 -8.47 13.01 -8.91
N TRP A 151 -9.71 12.82 -8.46
CA TRP A 151 -10.52 13.92 -7.93
C TRP A 151 -9.89 14.63 -6.72
N VAL A 152 -8.96 13.99 -6.00
CA VAL A 152 -8.36 14.57 -4.78
C VAL A 152 -7.67 15.90 -5.06
N ARG A 153 -7.09 16.06 -6.26
CA ARG A 153 -6.31 17.26 -6.63
C ARG A 153 -7.17 18.51 -6.81
N GLU A 154 -8.47 18.33 -7.03
CA GLU A 154 -9.44 19.42 -7.26
C GLU A 154 -10.26 19.73 -6.00
N ARG A 155 -10.13 18.90 -4.96
CA ARG A 155 -10.92 19.06 -3.74
C ARG A 155 -10.30 20.10 -2.81
N THR A 156 -11.15 20.98 -2.29
CA THR A 156 -10.78 21.98 -1.31
C THR A 156 -10.63 21.41 0.10
N GLY A 157 -9.75 22.01 0.91
CA GLY A 157 -9.51 21.64 2.30
C GLY A 157 -8.07 21.19 2.50
N GLU A 158 -7.48 21.58 3.64
CA GLU A 158 -6.03 21.46 3.91
C GLU A 158 -5.43 20.09 3.57
N ARG A 159 -6.15 19.01 3.91
CA ARG A 159 -5.76 17.61 3.64
C ARG A 159 -5.66 17.28 2.15
N PHE A 160 -6.48 17.91 1.31
CA PHE A 160 -6.58 17.60 -0.12
C PHE A 160 -5.75 18.55 -0.97
N GLU A 161 -5.65 19.82 -0.54
CA GLU A 161 -4.91 20.86 -1.24
C GLU A 161 -3.45 20.53 -1.48
N VAL A 162 -2.80 19.75 -0.59
CA VAL A 162 -1.41 19.31 -0.80
C VAL A 162 -1.23 18.54 -2.11
N PHE A 163 -2.24 17.79 -2.57
CA PHE A 163 -2.19 17.08 -3.85
C PHE A 163 -2.37 18.02 -5.04
N GLY A 164 -3.27 19.00 -4.94
CA GLY A 164 -3.46 20.04 -5.95
C GLY A 164 -2.22 20.93 -6.10
N ASP A 165 -1.65 21.37 -4.98
CA ASP A 165 -0.43 22.17 -4.91
C ASP A 165 0.77 21.45 -5.53
N LEU A 166 0.95 20.18 -5.20
CA LEU A 166 2.02 19.34 -5.74
C LEU A 166 1.88 19.17 -7.26
N TYR A 167 0.66 18.97 -7.75
CA TYR A 167 0.39 18.88 -9.19
C TYR A 167 0.65 20.21 -9.90
N ALA A 168 0.11 21.31 -9.39
CA ALA A 168 0.22 22.65 -9.99
C ALA A 168 1.66 23.20 -9.98
N SER A 169 2.47 22.81 -9.00
CA SER A 169 3.88 23.23 -8.88
C SER A 169 4.86 22.42 -9.74
N GLY A 170 4.40 21.34 -10.38
CA GLY A 170 5.26 20.47 -11.19
C GLY A 170 6.17 19.55 -10.35
N GLU A 171 5.84 19.31 -9.08
CA GLU A 171 6.64 18.48 -8.16
C GLU A 171 6.28 16.98 -8.24
N VAL A 172 5.35 16.61 -9.13
CA VAL A 172 4.86 15.24 -9.34
C VAL A 172 6.00 14.27 -9.65
N GLU A 173 6.79 14.58 -10.68
CA GLU A 173 7.87 13.70 -11.15
C GLU A 173 8.89 13.43 -10.05
N ARG A 174 9.29 14.47 -9.32
CA ARG A 174 10.25 14.35 -8.23
C ARG A 174 9.70 13.54 -7.06
N THR A 175 8.43 13.74 -6.70
CA THR A 175 7.75 12.96 -5.65
C THR A 175 7.65 11.48 -6.03
N LEU A 176 7.33 11.19 -7.29
CA LEU A 176 7.31 9.83 -7.83
C LEU A 176 8.71 9.22 -7.81
N ALA A 177 9.74 9.96 -8.19
CA ALA A 177 11.12 9.50 -8.16
C ALA A 177 11.56 9.12 -6.73
N ASP A 178 11.19 9.91 -5.73
CA ASP A 178 11.42 9.56 -4.33
C ASP A 178 10.69 8.28 -3.92
N PHE A 179 9.42 8.14 -4.29
CA PHE A 179 8.66 6.94 -4.00
C PHE A 179 9.26 5.70 -4.69
N HIS A 180 9.67 5.85 -5.95
CA HIS A 180 10.37 4.81 -6.69
C HIS A 180 11.68 4.41 -6.01
N ARG A 181 12.47 5.36 -5.51
CA ARG A 181 13.66 5.05 -4.69
C ARG A 181 13.31 4.16 -3.50
N GLN A 182 12.19 4.43 -2.82
CA GLN A 182 11.74 3.60 -1.70
C GLN A 182 11.35 2.19 -2.15
N THR A 183 10.72 2.05 -3.31
CA THR A 183 10.45 0.72 -3.88
C THR A 183 11.73 -0.01 -4.32
N GLU A 184 12.74 0.70 -4.85
CA GLU A 184 14.03 0.10 -5.19
C GLU A 184 14.78 -0.38 -3.95
N ARG A 185 14.78 0.39 -2.85
CA ARG A 185 15.34 -0.06 -1.55
C ARG A 185 14.71 -1.37 -1.06
N VAL A 186 13.42 -1.60 -1.36
CA VAL A 186 12.76 -2.87 -1.06
C VAL A 186 13.24 -3.98 -2.01
N ARG A 187 13.38 -3.69 -3.30
CA ARG A 187 13.89 -4.64 -4.31
C ARG A 187 15.33 -5.08 -4.07
N GLU A 188 16.21 -4.16 -3.67
CA GLU A 188 17.62 -4.42 -3.33
C GLU A 188 17.78 -5.46 -2.21
N ARG A 189 16.73 -5.66 -1.41
CA ARG A 189 16.69 -6.67 -0.34
C ARG A 189 16.12 -8.01 -0.79
N GLY A 190 15.84 -8.19 -2.08
CA GLY A 190 15.27 -9.42 -2.63
C GLY A 190 13.74 -9.52 -2.55
N VAL A 191 13.03 -8.44 -2.20
CA VAL A 191 11.56 -8.41 -2.22
C VAL A 191 11.05 -7.95 -3.57
N GLN A 192 10.11 -8.69 -4.17
CA GLN A 192 9.51 -8.33 -5.43
C GLN A 192 8.44 -7.25 -5.23
N VAL A 193 8.62 -6.06 -5.81
CA VAL A 193 7.61 -4.99 -5.71
C VAL A 193 6.74 -4.97 -6.96
N LEU A 194 5.43 -5.19 -6.76
CA LEU A 194 4.42 -5.11 -7.81
C LEU A 194 3.91 -3.66 -7.92
N PRO A 195 4.18 -2.95 -9.03
CA PRO A 195 3.62 -1.61 -9.23
C PRO A 195 2.10 -1.68 -9.47
N GLN A 196 1.44 -0.53 -9.30
CA GLN A 196 0.05 -0.37 -9.71
C GLN A 196 -0.10 -0.57 -11.24
N PRO A 197 -1.13 -1.28 -11.73
CA PRO A 197 -1.34 -1.46 -13.17
C PRO A 197 -1.53 -0.12 -13.89
N GLN A 198 -0.81 0.09 -14.98
CA GLN A 198 -0.86 1.34 -15.75
C GLN A 198 -2.25 1.64 -16.31
N SER A 199 -3.09 0.61 -16.56
CA SER A 199 -4.50 0.74 -16.96
C SER A 199 -5.35 1.53 -15.95
N THR A 200 -4.92 1.58 -14.70
CA THR A 200 -5.61 2.25 -13.58
C THR A 200 -5.05 3.64 -13.29
N VAL A 201 -3.90 4.01 -13.87
CA VAL A 201 -3.17 5.26 -13.57
C VAL A 201 -3.59 6.37 -14.53
N VAL A 202 -3.71 7.59 -14.00
CA VAL A 202 -3.91 8.83 -14.77
C VAL A 202 -2.90 9.88 -14.30
N ASP A 203 -2.32 10.60 -15.26
CA ASP A 203 -1.32 11.66 -15.03
C ASP A 203 -0.11 11.22 -14.17
N GLY A 204 0.24 9.92 -14.22
CA GLY A 204 1.42 9.34 -13.57
C GLY A 204 1.38 9.22 -12.03
N MET A 205 0.50 9.95 -11.34
CA MET A 205 0.44 10.01 -9.88
C MET A 205 -0.94 9.67 -9.28
N PHE A 206 -1.98 9.58 -10.10
CA PHE A 206 -3.33 9.34 -9.61
C PHE A 206 -3.91 8.03 -10.13
N THR A 207 -4.85 7.48 -9.40
CA THR A 207 -5.73 6.41 -9.84
C THR A 207 -6.96 7.02 -10.50
N ARG A 208 -7.42 6.45 -11.62
CA ARG A 208 -8.67 6.86 -12.26
C ARG A 208 -9.84 6.67 -11.28
N ASP A 209 -10.74 7.66 -11.21
CA ASP A 209 -11.82 7.69 -10.21
C ASP A 209 -12.74 6.45 -10.26
N GLU A 210 -12.93 5.86 -11.44
CA GLU A 210 -13.75 4.65 -11.64
C GLU A 210 -13.23 3.41 -10.91
N PHE A 211 -11.98 3.41 -10.47
CA PHE A 211 -11.38 2.33 -9.68
C PHE A 211 -11.51 2.57 -8.16
N GLY A 212 -12.00 3.73 -7.74
CA GLY A 212 -12.24 4.09 -6.35
C GLY A 212 -13.57 3.61 -5.80
N LEU A 213 -13.68 3.60 -4.47
CA LEU A 213 -14.99 3.51 -3.79
C LEU A 213 -15.67 4.88 -3.68
N ALA A 214 -14.91 5.97 -3.71
CA ALA A 214 -15.43 7.32 -3.65
C ALA A 214 -15.75 7.86 -5.05
N ASP A 215 -17.04 7.95 -5.34
CA ASP A 215 -17.57 8.61 -6.53
C ASP A 215 -17.89 10.09 -6.22
N PRO A 216 -17.24 11.07 -6.88
CA PRO A 216 -17.54 12.49 -6.71
C PRO A 216 -18.98 12.89 -7.03
N ARG A 217 -19.76 12.04 -7.72
CA ARG A 217 -21.19 12.29 -7.98
C ARG A 217 -22.07 11.90 -6.79
N ASP A 218 -21.61 11.00 -5.92
CA ASP A 218 -22.33 10.62 -4.70
C ASP A 218 -22.01 11.61 -3.57
N GLN A 219 -22.88 12.59 -3.41
CA GLN A 219 -22.77 13.62 -2.38
C GLN A 219 -23.51 13.26 -1.08
N SER A 220 -24.00 12.03 -0.93
CA SER A 220 -24.70 11.59 0.28
C SER A 220 -23.78 11.60 1.50
N GLU A 221 -24.32 11.89 2.69
CA GLU A 221 -23.55 12.01 3.94
C GLU A 221 -22.70 10.77 4.26
N LYS A 222 -23.22 9.59 3.90
CA LYS A 222 -22.55 8.31 4.13
C LYS A 222 -21.61 7.89 2.99
N SER A 223 -21.53 8.63 1.89
CA SER A 223 -20.64 8.29 0.77
C SER A 223 -19.16 8.30 1.19
N PHE A 224 -18.36 7.48 0.50
CA PHE A 224 -16.90 7.51 0.63
C PHE A 224 -16.33 8.87 0.20
N TYR A 225 -16.93 9.50 -0.82
CA TYR A 225 -16.54 10.82 -1.26
C TYR A 225 -16.75 11.87 -0.17
N ARG A 226 -17.91 11.97 0.48
CA ARG A 226 -18.09 12.95 1.58
C ARG A 226 -17.10 12.77 2.72
N ARG A 227 -16.72 11.53 3.03
CA ARG A 227 -15.68 11.21 4.04
C ARG A 227 -14.25 11.57 3.62
N GLY A 228 -14.04 11.93 2.35
CA GLY A 228 -12.70 12.26 1.83
C GLY A 228 -11.85 11.03 1.55
N ASP A 229 -12.46 9.91 1.19
CA ASP A 229 -11.76 8.65 0.95
C ASP A 229 -11.24 8.55 -0.48
N PHE A 230 -10.05 9.11 -0.72
CA PHE A 230 -9.39 9.05 -2.02
C PHE A 230 -8.45 7.85 -2.18
N TYR A 231 -8.51 6.85 -1.30
CA TYR A 231 -7.48 5.81 -1.24
C TYR A 231 -8.03 4.39 -1.17
N HIS A 232 -9.28 4.17 -0.76
CA HIS A 232 -9.90 2.84 -0.90
C HIS A 232 -10.43 2.60 -2.32
N MET A 233 -10.05 1.44 -2.85
CA MET A 233 -10.34 1.03 -4.22
C MET A 233 -11.45 -0.03 -4.26
N ASN A 234 -12.12 -0.13 -5.39
CA ASN A 234 -13.22 -1.04 -5.61
C ASN A 234 -12.76 -2.43 -6.10
N ALA A 235 -13.73 -3.30 -6.41
CA ALA A 235 -13.47 -4.66 -6.82
C ALA A 235 -12.76 -4.76 -8.19
N ASP A 236 -12.97 -3.78 -9.08
CA ASP A 236 -12.40 -3.78 -10.42
C ASP A 236 -10.90 -3.48 -10.34
N TYR A 237 -10.50 -2.53 -9.48
CA TYR A 237 -9.10 -2.30 -9.16
C TYR A 237 -8.46 -3.56 -8.57
N GLY A 238 -9.16 -4.19 -7.61
CA GLY A 238 -8.69 -5.43 -6.99
C GLY A 238 -8.42 -6.52 -8.02
N ARG A 239 -9.27 -6.65 -9.03
CA ARG A 239 -9.09 -7.61 -10.13
C ARG A 239 -7.87 -7.28 -10.98
N GLU A 240 -7.72 -6.04 -11.46
CA GLU A 240 -6.56 -5.61 -12.26
C GLU A 240 -5.25 -5.84 -11.50
N GLN A 241 -5.20 -5.45 -10.23
CA GLN A 241 -3.99 -5.60 -9.40
C GLN A 241 -3.64 -7.06 -9.14
N MET A 242 -4.63 -7.91 -8.82
CA MET A 242 -4.38 -9.32 -8.53
C MET A 242 -4.10 -10.15 -9.79
N GLN A 243 -4.70 -9.82 -10.93
CA GLN A 243 -4.34 -10.44 -12.20
C GLN A 243 -2.86 -10.18 -12.52
N SER A 244 -2.43 -8.91 -12.44
CA SER A 244 -1.03 -8.53 -12.66
C SER A 244 -0.06 -9.24 -11.71
N LEU A 245 -0.46 -9.47 -10.44
CA LEU A 245 0.32 -10.28 -9.51
C LEU A 245 0.44 -11.73 -10.00
N PHE A 246 -0.70 -12.37 -10.31
CA PHE A 246 -0.76 -13.78 -10.65
C PHE A 246 -0.07 -14.11 -11.98
N ASP A 247 -0.17 -13.23 -12.96
CA ASP A 247 0.59 -13.35 -14.21
C ASP A 247 2.09 -13.38 -13.93
N ARG A 248 2.59 -12.49 -13.06
CA ARG A 248 4.01 -12.42 -12.69
C ARG A 248 4.46 -13.59 -11.80
N MET A 249 3.55 -14.19 -11.06
CA MET A 249 3.80 -15.41 -10.28
C MET A 249 3.68 -16.68 -11.13
N GLY A 250 3.21 -16.59 -12.38
CA GLY A 250 2.99 -17.74 -13.26
C GLY A 250 1.79 -18.61 -12.84
N LEU A 251 0.73 -17.99 -12.33
CA LEU A 251 -0.49 -18.66 -11.83
C LEU A 251 -1.71 -18.47 -12.72
N SER A 252 -1.58 -17.68 -13.78
CA SER A 252 -2.60 -17.38 -14.79
C SER A 252 -2.72 -18.47 -15.85
#